data_AF-A0A0R2P8U4-F1
#
_entry.id   AF-A0A0R2P8U4-F1
#
_cell.length_a   1.000
_cell.length_b   1.000
_cell.length_c   1.000
_cell.angle_alpha   90.00
_cell.angle_beta   90.00
_cell.angle_gamma   90.00
#
_symmetry.space_group_name_H-M   'P 1'
#
loop_
_entity.id
_entity.type
_entity.pdbx_description
1 polymer ?
#
loop_
_entity_poly.entity_id
_entity_poly.type
_entity_poly.pdbx_seq_one_letter_code
_entity_poly.pdbx_strand_id
1 'polypeptide(L)' 'MIKRAAVLGSPVSHSLSPLIHNHAYSLLGFSGNYQAIEVKSGQLASYLEQELLKEICLVFR' A
#
# COMPACT_ATOMS: atom_id res chain seq x y z
N MET A 1 13.65 -4.95 -9.45
CA MET A 1 12.77 -5.49 -8.40
C MET A 1 11.66 -4.47 -8.18
N ILE A 2 10.39 -4.85 -8.37
CA ILE A 2 9.24 -3.93 -8.27
C ILE A 2 8.99 -3.66 -6.77
N LYS A 3 8.99 -2.40 -6.35
CA LYS A 3 8.68 -2.01 -4.97
C LYS A 3 7.17 -2.05 -4.73
N ARG A 4 6.74 -2.61 -3.59
CA ARG A 4 5.33 -2.69 -3.19
C ARG A 4 5.05 -1.67 -2.09
N ALA A 5 4.02 -0.86 -2.30
CA ALA A 5 3.50 0.10 -1.33
C ALA A 5 1.98 -0.02 -1.23
N ALA A 6 1.41 0.36 -0.10
CA ALA A 6 -0.04 0.34 0.08
C ALA A 6 -0.51 1.39 1.09
N VAL A 7 -1.77 1.81 0.94
CA VAL A 7 -2.57 2.49 1.96
C VAL A 7 -3.46 1.47 2.66
N LEU A 8 -3.43 1.45 4.00
CA LEU A 8 -4.20 0.54 4.84
C LEU A 8 -5.33 1.30 5.53
N GLY A 9 -6.54 0.74 5.57
CA GLY A 9 -7.65 1.35 6.30
C GLY A 9 -8.99 0.64 6.09
N SER A 10 -10.06 1.17 6.69
CA SER A 10 -11.41 0.65 6.55
C SER A 10 -12.45 1.75 6.78
N PRO A 11 -13.27 2.13 5.78
CA PRO A 11 -13.24 1.68 4.39
C PRO A 11 -12.10 2.34 3.60
N VAL A 12 -11.32 1.58 2.84
CA VAL A 12 -10.20 2.14 2.04
C VAL A 12 -10.50 2.21 0.53
N SER A 13 -11.57 1.57 0.06
CA SER A 13 -11.93 1.45 -1.36
C SER A 13 -12.08 2.77 -2.11
N HIS A 14 -12.41 3.87 -1.41
CA HIS A 14 -12.57 5.20 -1.99
C HIS A 14 -11.29 6.04 -2.01
N SER A 15 -10.16 5.49 -1.54
CA SER A 15 -8.89 6.20 -1.54
C SER A 15 -8.41 6.44 -2.96
N LEU A 16 -8.10 7.71 -3.28
CA LEU A 16 -7.46 8.08 -4.53
C LEU A 16 -5.93 7.86 -4.51
N SER A 17 -5.36 7.50 -3.36
CA SER A 17 -3.92 7.29 -3.22
C SER A 17 -3.35 6.30 -4.25
N PRO A 18 -3.97 5.14 -4.53
CA PRO A 18 -3.47 4.23 -5.57
C PRO A 18 -3.43 4.86 -6.95
N LEU A 19 -4.44 5.65 -7.33
CA LEU A 19 -4.47 6.34 -8.62
C LEU A 19 -3.29 7.33 -8.72
N ILE A 20 -3.12 8.17 -7.70
CA ILE A 20 -2.11 9.23 -7.67
C ILE A 20 -0.70 8.64 -7.68
N HIS A 21 -0.42 7.67 -6.80
CA HIS A 21 0.93 7.10 -6.67
C HIS A 21 1.33 6.27 -7.88
N ASN A 22 0.44 5.44 -8.44
CA ASN A 22 0.78 4.68 -9.64
C ASN A 22 1.00 5.61 -10.85
N HIS A 23 0.22 6.70 -10.97
CA HIS A 23 0.46 7.71 -12.01
C HIS A 23 1.82 8.40 -11.83
N ALA A 24 2.16 8.82 -10.61
CA ALA A 24 3.46 9.40 -10.31
C ALA A 24 4.62 8.43 -10.59
N TYR A 25 4.47 7.14 -10.22
CA TYR A 25 5.47 6.12 -10.51
C TYR A 25 5.70 5.95 -12.01
N SER A 26 4.62 5.96 -12.80
CA SER A 26 4.71 5.89 -14.27
C SER A 26 5.44 7.10 -14.85
N LEU A 27 5.14 8.32 -14.39
CA LEU A 27 5.79 9.54 -14.89
C LEU A 27 7.29 9.60 -14.56
N LEU A 28 7.67 9.06 -13.40
CA LEU A 28 9.05 9.09 -12.90
C LEU A 28 9.88 7.88 -13.36
N GLY A 29 9.28 6.92 -14.09
CA GLY A 29 9.95 5.66 -14.42
C GLY A 29 10.28 4.80 -13.21
N PHE A 30 9.59 5.01 -12.08
CA PHE A 30 9.82 4.27 -10.85
C PHE A 30 9.16 2.89 -10.93
N SER A 31 9.95 1.83 -10.71
CA SER A 31 9.45 0.45 -10.71
C SER A 31 8.75 0.15 -9.37
N GLY A 32 7.49 0.55 -9.25
CA GLY A 32 6.68 0.38 -8.06
C GLY A 32 5.22 0.06 -8.34
N ASN A 33 4.53 -0.48 -7.35
CA ASN A 33 3.10 -0.74 -7.37
C ASN A 33 2.47 -0.28 -6.05
N TYR A 34 1.45 0.57 -6.15
CA TYR A 34 0.73 1.11 -4.99
C TYR A 34 -0.71 0.57 -4.94
N GLN A 35 -1.15 0.05 -3.78
CA GLN A 35 -2.47 -0.56 -3.60
C GLN A 35 -3.26 0.04 -2.42
N ALA A 36 -4.57 -0.16 -2.42
CA ALA A 36 -5.41 0.07 -1.25
C ALA A 36 -5.78 -1.29 -0.64
N ILE A 37 -5.57 -1.46 0.66
CA ILE A 37 -5.78 -2.73 1.35
C ILE A 37 -6.67 -2.52 2.57
N GLU A 38 -7.77 -3.26 2.58
CA GLU A 38 -8.77 -3.17 3.63
C GLU A 38 -8.23 -3.83 4.91
N VAL A 39 -8.08 -3.03 5.96
CA VAL A 39 -7.61 -3.46 7.27
C VAL A 39 -8.51 -2.83 8.32
N LYS A 40 -9.31 -3.66 9.01
CA LYS A 40 -10.23 -3.17 10.04
C LYS A 40 -9.47 -2.76 11.30
N SER A 41 -10.13 -1.98 12.15
CA SER A 41 -9.62 -1.66 13.48
C SER A 41 -9.27 -2.95 14.24
N GLY A 42 -8.10 -2.95 14.89
CA GLY A 42 -7.57 -4.12 15.61
C GLY A 42 -6.88 -5.18 14.75
N GLN A 43 -6.93 -5.09 13.41
CA GLN A 43 -6.29 -6.08 12.53
C GLN A 43 -4.91 -5.68 12.02
N LEU A 44 -4.45 -4.46 12.34
CA LEU A 44 -3.20 -3.93 11.79
C LEU A 44 -2.00 -4.80 12.16
N ALA A 45 -1.81 -5.15 13.43
CA ALA A 45 -0.66 -5.94 13.87
C ALA A 45 -0.57 -7.29 13.14
N SER A 46 -1.67 -8.04 13.09
CA SER A 46 -1.73 -9.33 12.38
C SER A 46 -1.48 -9.19 10.88
N TYR A 47 -1.95 -8.09 10.26
CA TYR A 47 -1.67 -7.81 8.86
C TYR A 47 -0.17 -7.54 8.63
N LEU A 48 0.45 -6.73 9.49
CA LEU A 48 1.89 -6.45 9.41
C LEU A 48 2.73 -7.71 9.60
N GLU A 49 2.40 -8.55 10.58
CA GLU A 49 3.09 -9.82 10.82
C GLU A 49 3.05 -10.75 9.58
N GLN A 50 1.93 -10.79 8.86
CA GLN A 50 1.79 -11.57 7.63
C GLN A 50 2.62 -11.01 6.46
N GLU A 51 2.76 -9.69 6.36
CA GLU A 51 3.45 -9.03 5.25
C GLU A 51 4.93 -8.71 5.51
N LEU A 52 5.39 -8.72 6.76
CA LEU A 52 6.80 -8.49 7.12
C LEU A 52 7.73 -9.58 6.55
N LEU A 53 7.17 -10.74 6.22
CA LEU A 53 7.86 -11.84 5.54
C LEU A 53 7.96 -11.65 4.01
N LYS A 54 7.38 -10.58 3.44
CA LYS A 54 7.19 -10.39 1.98
C LYS A 54 7.77 -9.08 1.39
N GLU A 55 8.64 -8.37 2.12
CA GLU A 55 9.33 -7.14 1.65
C GLU A 55 8.40 -6.00 1.17
N ILE A 56 7.30 -5.69 1.86
CA ILE A 56 6.49 -4.49 1.56
C ILE A 56 7.06 -3.27 2.31
N CYS A 57 7.29 -2.17 1.59
CA CYS A 57 7.57 -0.87 2.19
C CYS A 57 6.24 -0.16 2.45
N LEU A 58 5.80 -0.15 3.72
CA LEU A 58 4.52 0.42 4.12
C LEU A 58 4.65 1.92 4.38
N VAL A 59 3.74 2.71 3.80
CA VAL A 59 3.64 4.16 4.02
C VAL A 59 2.46 4.40 4.95
N PHE A 60 2.75 4.75 6.20
CA PHE A 60 1.74 5.12 7.19
C PHE A 60 1.49 6.62 7.17
N ARG A 61 0.25 7.04 7.40
CA ARG A 61 -0.09 8.43 7.67
C ARG A 61 -0.49 8.57 9.13
#